data_AF-A0A2T6NHX1-F1
#
_entry.id   AF-A0A2T6NHX1-F1
#
_cell.length_a   1.000
_cell.length_b   1.000
_cell.length_c   1.000
_cell.angle_alpha   90.00
_cell.angle_beta   90.00
_cell.angle_gamma   90.00
#
_symmetry.space_group_name_H-M   'P 1'
#
loop_
_entity.id
_entity.type
_entity.pdbx_description
1 polymer ?
#
loop_
_entity_poly.entity_id
_entity_poly.type
_entity_poly.pdbx_seq_one_letter_code
_entity_poly.pdbx_strand_id
1 'polypeptide(L)'
;MKRRIFLKRSLAAGTVGIAAAAGLLAPQRVLAAWNKEAFEAKELPAALNALLGSSDVAESADITVKAPDIAENGAVVPVTVDTGMEGVESISIIASNNPVPLVANFVMGTGASGFVSTRIKMGKTGDVVGIVKAGGKLHSAKKEVKVTIGGCGG
;
A
#
# COMPACT_ATOMS: atom_id res chain seq x y z
N MET A 1 -13.54 1.71 -59.34
CA MET A 1 -12.99 1.21 -58.05
C MET A 1 -11.92 0.15 -58.31
N LYS A 2 -10.70 0.28 -57.73
CA LYS A 2 -9.61 -0.70 -57.91
C LYS A 2 -9.86 -1.92 -57.00
N ARG A 3 -10.29 -3.05 -57.59
CA ARG A 3 -10.64 -4.32 -56.90
C ARG A 3 -9.58 -4.79 -55.90
N ARG A 4 -8.30 -4.60 -56.23
CA ARG A 4 -7.14 -4.92 -55.37
C ARG A 4 -7.10 -4.11 -54.08
N ILE A 5 -7.55 -2.86 -54.11
CA ILE A 5 -7.59 -1.99 -52.91
C ILE A 5 -8.74 -2.39 -52.01
N PHE A 6 -9.88 -2.77 -52.59
CA PHE A 6 -11.04 -3.26 -51.84
C PHE A 6 -10.68 -4.52 -51.05
N LEU A 7 -10.13 -5.56 -51.70
CA LEU A 7 -9.71 -6.81 -51.06
C LEU A 7 -8.68 -6.61 -49.92
N LYS A 8 -7.70 -5.72 -50.12
CA LYS A 8 -6.70 -5.44 -49.09
C LYS A 8 -7.31 -4.77 -47.85
N ARG A 9 -8.29 -3.88 -48.06
CA ARG A 9 -8.95 -3.15 -46.97
C ARG A 9 -9.95 -4.02 -46.20
N SER A 10 -10.70 -4.89 -46.88
CA SER A 10 -11.61 -5.81 -46.21
C SER A 10 -10.87 -6.90 -45.42
N LEU A 11 -9.71 -7.39 -45.91
CA LEU A 11 -8.87 -8.31 -45.14
C LEU A 11 -8.32 -7.66 -43.87
N ALA A 12 -7.78 -6.44 -43.99
CA ALA A 12 -7.25 -5.69 -42.83
C ALA A 12 -8.36 -5.35 -41.81
N ALA A 13 -9.55 -4.95 -42.27
CA ALA A 13 -10.68 -4.68 -41.38
C ALA A 13 -11.17 -5.96 -40.67
N GLY A 14 -11.19 -7.10 -41.37
CA GLY A 14 -11.54 -8.40 -40.79
C GLY A 14 -10.57 -8.83 -39.69
N THR A 15 -9.26 -8.68 -39.91
CA THR A 15 -8.25 -9.03 -38.90
C THR A 15 -8.32 -8.15 -37.66
N VAL A 16 -8.63 -6.85 -37.82
CA VAL A 16 -8.80 -5.92 -36.70
C VAL A 16 -10.08 -6.23 -35.92
N GLY A 17 -11.18 -6.56 -36.60
CA GLY A 17 -12.43 -6.97 -35.95
C GLY A 17 -12.28 -8.25 -35.12
N ILE A 18 -11.54 -9.24 -35.62
CA ILE A 18 -11.24 -10.48 -34.87
C ILE A 18 -10.34 -10.20 -33.67
N ALA A 19 -9.31 -9.37 -33.83
CA ALA A 19 -8.43 -9.00 -32.72
C ALA A 19 -9.16 -8.19 -31.64
N ALA A 20 -10.13 -7.34 -32.01
CA ALA A 20 -10.98 -6.63 -31.06
C ALA A 20 -11.90 -7.59 -30.29
N ALA A 21 -12.58 -8.49 -30.99
CA ALA A 21 -13.51 -9.46 -30.39
C ALA A 21 -12.79 -10.49 -29.50
N ALA A 22 -11.56 -10.87 -29.86
CA ALA A 22 -10.71 -11.73 -29.05
C ALA A 22 -10.06 -10.99 -27.86
N GLY A 23 -10.34 -9.69 -27.68
CA GLY A 23 -9.80 -8.90 -26.58
C GLY A 23 -8.30 -8.58 -26.70
N LEU A 24 -7.66 -8.90 -27.84
CA LEU A 24 -6.24 -8.58 -28.08
C LEU A 24 -6.00 -7.08 -28.29
N LEU A 25 -7.03 -6.31 -28.63
CA LEU A 25 -6.95 -4.85 -28.78
C LEU A 25 -7.45 -4.09 -27.55
N ALA A 26 -8.14 -4.77 -26.62
CA ALA A 26 -8.43 -4.19 -25.34
C ALA A 26 -7.18 -4.32 -24.46
N PRO A 27 -6.74 -3.27 -23.75
CA PRO A 27 -5.69 -3.44 -22.76
C PRO A 27 -6.18 -4.49 -21.77
N GLN A 28 -5.48 -5.63 -21.69
CA GLN A 28 -5.68 -6.65 -20.68
C GLN A 28 -5.19 -6.08 -19.35
N ARG A 29 -5.87 -5.05 -18.85
CA ARG A 29 -5.87 -4.68 -17.44
C ARG A 29 -4.44 -4.62 -16.86
N VAL A 30 -3.77 -3.48 -17.00
CA VAL A 30 -2.82 -3.08 -15.96
C VAL A 30 -3.66 -2.73 -14.74
N LEU A 31 -4.23 -3.76 -14.10
CA LEU A 31 -4.75 -3.67 -12.75
C LEU A 31 -3.51 -3.49 -11.88
N ALA A 32 -3.06 -2.25 -11.75
CA ALA A 32 -2.67 -1.83 -10.42
C ALA A 32 -3.93 -2.01 -9.58
N ALA A 33 -4.11 -3.22 -9.03
CA ALA A 33 -5.17 -3.55 -8.10
C ALA A 33 -4.94 -2.65 -6.89
N TRP A 34 -5.44 -1.42 -6.97
CA TRP A 34 -5.46 -0.51 -5.86
C TRP A 34 -6.30 -1.22 -4.81
N ASN A 35 -5.68 -1.56 -3.68
CA ASN A 35 -6.32 -2.28 -2.57
C ASN A 35 -7.31 -1.32 -1.86
N LYS A 36 -8.34 -0.89 -2.60
CA LYS A 36 -9.31 0.12 -2.21
C LYS A 36 -9.96 -0.27 -0.89
N GLU A 37 -10.30 -1.54 -0.75
CA GLU A 37 -10.89 -2.10 0.46
C GLU A 37 -9.97 -1.98 1.68
N ALA A 38 -8.66 -2.19 1.52
CA ALA A 38 -7.71 -2.06 2.61
C ALA A 38 -7.47 -0.60 3.03
N PHE A 39 -7.45 0.32 2.05
CA PHE A 39 -7.21 1.76 2.29
C PHE A 39 -8.50 2.55 2.60
N GLU A 40 -9.69 1.98 2.42
CA GLU A 40 -10.96 2.59 2.83
C GLU A 40 -11.51 1.99 4.14
N ALA A 41 -10.93 0.88 4.60
CA ALA A 41 -11.30 0.25 5.85
C ALA A 41 -11.04 1.21 7.04
N LYS A 42 -12.08 1.43 7.85
CA LYS A 42 -12.00 2.23 9.08
C LYS A 42 -11.47 1.44 10.27
N GLU A 43 -11.60 0.12 10.20
CA GLU A 43 -11.17 -0.81 11.25
C GLU A 43 -9.85 -1.46 10.88
N LEU A 44 -8.90 -1.46 11.82
CA LEU A 44 -7.56 -2.02 11.64
C LEU A 44 -7.55 -3.50 11.22
N PRO A 45 -8.33 -4.39 11.86
CA PRO A 45 -8.38 -5.80 11.49
C PRO A 45 -8.92 -6.00 10.06
N ALA A 46 -9.86 -5.15 9.62
CA ALA A 46 -10.40 -5.21 8.27
C ALA A 46 -9.37 -4.75 7.23
N ALA A 47 -8.64 -3.68 7.52
CA ALA A 47 -7.55 -3.20 6.66
C ALA A 47 -6.44 -4.26 6.49
N LEU A 48 -6.06 -4.93 7.58
CA LEU A 48 -5.02 -5.95 7.57
C LEU A 48 -5.44 -7.23 6.87
N ASN A 49 -6.66 -7.70 7.12
CA ASN A 49 -7.19 -8.85 6.40
C ASN A 49 -7.28 -8.58 4.89
N ALA A 50 -7.74 -7.38 4.49
CA ALA A 50 -7.82 -7.00 3.08
C ALA A 50 -6.44 -6.84 2.42
N LEU A 51 -5.42 -6.39 3.17
CA LEU A 51 -4.08 -6.12 2.63
C LEU A 51 -3.15 -7.34 2.65
N LEU A 52 -3.13 -8.07 3.77
CA LEU A 52 -2.12 -9.08 4.10
C LEU A 52 -2.72 -10.49 4.22
N GLY A 53 -4.06 -10.61 4.19
CA GLY A 53 -4.79 -11.88 4.29
C GLY A 53 -4.90 -12.43 5.72
N SER A 54 -4.41 -11.69 6.72
CA SER A 54 -4.49 -12.06 8.14
C SER A 54 -4.50 -10.81 9.03
N SER A 55 -5.20 -10.88 10.15
CA SER A 55 -5.18 -9.88 11.23
C SER A 55 -4.40 -10.34 12.47
N ASP A 56 -3.81 -11.54 12.44
CA ASP A 56 -3.02 -12.06 13.56
C ASP A 56 -1.64 -11.43 13.55
N VAL A 57 -1.48 -10.40 14.38
CA VAL A 57 -0.25 -9.63 14.49
C VAL A 57 0.39 -9.91 15.86
N ALA A 58 1.64 -10.37 15.85
CA ALA A 58 2.41 -10.60 17.07
C ALA A 58 3.31 -9.38 17.37
N GLU A 59 3.35 -8.91 18.61
CA GLU A 59 4.33 -7.89 18.99
C GLU A 59 5.76 -8.47 18.89
N SER A 60 6.70 -7.71 18.32
CA SER A 60 8.11 -8.11 18.20
C SER A 60 9.03 -6.97 18.62
N ALA A 61 10.05 -7.30 19.41
CA ALA A 61 11.11 -6.37 19.79
C ALA A 61 12.13 -6.12 18.66
N ASP A 62 12.12 -6.95 17.61
CA ASP A 62 13.04 -6.84 16.48
C ASP A 62 12.63 -5.75 15.46
N ILE A 63 11.53 -5.04 15.74
CA ILE A 63 11.03 -3.92 14.94
C ILE A 63 11.17 -2.65 15.77
N THR A 64 11.88 -1.67 15.23
CA THR A 64 12.03 -0.35 15.82
C THR A 64 11.21 0.67 15.04
N VAL A 65 10.23 1.28 15.71
CA VAL A 65 9.46 2.41 15.16
C VAL A 65 9.99 3.70 15.78
N LYS A 66 10.65 4.52 14.97
CA LYS A 66 11.14 5.85 15.35
C LYS A 66 10.15 6.89 14.85
N ALA A 67 9.55 7.61 15.79
CA ALA A 67 8.70 8.75 15.55
C ALA A 67 8.94 9.78 16.67
N PRO A 68 8.73 11.08 16.42
CA PRO A 68 8.87 12.11 17.45
C PRO A 68 7.83 11.91 18.55
N ASP A 69 8.18 12.21 19.81
CA ASP A 69 7.21 12.14 20.91
C ASP A 69 6.12 13.21 20.77
N ILE A 70 6.46 14.35 20.17
CA ILE A 70 5.56 15.47 19.90
C ILE A 70 5.69 15.89 18.43
N ALA A 71 4.58 15.85 17.71
CA ALA A 71 4.42 16.36 16.37
C ALA A 71 3.75 17.74 16.41
N GLU A 72 4.54 18.80 16.19
CA GLU A 72 4.04 20.18 16.08
C GLU A 72 3.19 20.39 14.82
N ASN A 73 3.53 19.68 13.75
CA ASN A 73 2.81 19.72 12.48
C ASN A 73 2.34 18.31 12.12
N GLY A 74 1.08 18.00 12.41
CA GLY A 74 0.46 16.72 12.06
C GLY A 74 0.38 16.46 10.56
N ALA A 75 0.60 17.46 9.69
CA ALA A 75 0.58 17.23 8.24
C ALA A 75 1.87 16.54 7.75
N VAL A 76 2.94 16.60 8.54
CA VAL A 76 4.26 16.10 8.15
C VAL A 76 4.98 15.50 9.37
N VAL A 77 4.59 14.29 9.76
CA VAL A 77 5.24 13.56 10.85
C VAL A 77 6.25 12.56 10.28
N PRO A 78 7.56 12.69 10.58
CA PRO A 78 8.55 11.71 10.14
C PRO A 78 8.40 10.42 10.94
N VAL A 79 8.27 9.30 10.23
CA VAL A 79 8.19 7.96 10.80
C VAL A 79 9.20 7.08 10.09
N THR A 80 10.00 6.36 10.88
CA THR A 80 10.95 5.37 10.38
C THR A 80 10.65 4.03 11.03
N VAL A 81 10.49 3.00 10.20
CA VAL A 81 10.37 1.61 10.62
C VAL A 81 11.62 0.90 10.17
N ASP A 82 12.32 0.29 11.11
CA ASP A 82 13.57 -0.43 10.91
C ASP A 82 13.46 -1.81 11.54
N THR A 83 13.85 -2.85 10.82
CA THR A 83 13.86 -4.21 11.33
C THR A 83 15.10 -4.97 10.87
N GLY A 84 15.69 -5.71 11.81
CA GLY A 84 16.79 -6.63 11.54
C GLY A 84 16.34 -8.02 11.11
N MET A 85 15.03 -8.24 10.89
CA MET A 85 14.50 -9.53 10.49
C MET A 85 14.89 -9.89 9.05
N GLU A 86 15.21 -11.16 8.81
CA GLU A 86 15.43 -11.67 7.47
C GLU A 86 14.10 -12.04 6.79
N GLY A 87 14.06 -11.95 5.45
CA GLY A 87 12.89 -12.35 4.67
C GLY A 87 11.68 -11.42 4.80
N VAL A 88 11.91 -10.11 4.98
CA VAL A 88 10.85 -9.11 4.98
C VAL A 88 10.18 -9.04 3.61
N GLU A 89 8.88 -9.33 3.58
CA GLU A 89 8.03 -9.28 2.38
C GLU A 89 7.37 -7.91 2.22
N SER A 90 6.91 -7.32 3.32
CA SER A 90 6.26 -6.01 3.31
C SER A 90 6.32 -5.29 4.64
N ILE A 91 6.34 -3.96 4.59
CA ILE A 91 6.26 -3.08 5.76
C ILE A 91 5.04 -2.17 5.58
N SER A 92 4.10 -2.24 6.51
CA SER A 92 2.92 -1.39 6.58
C SER A 92 3.02 -0.40 7.75
N ILE A 93 2.55 0.82 7.54
CA ILE A 93 2.50 1.87 8.56
C ILE A 93 1.05 2.21 8.83
N ILE A 94 0.70 2.21 10.11
CA ILE A 94 -0.65 2.47 10.61
C ILE A 94 -0.61 3.65 11.58
N ALA A 95 -1.64 4.49 11.50
CA ALA A 95 -1.93 5.52 12.48
C ALA A 95 -3.32 5.27 13.05
N SER A 96 -3.40 4.70 14.26
CA SER A 96 -4.65 4.15 14.82
C SER A 96 -5.77 5.19 14.96
N ASN A 97 -5.43 6.45 15.20
CA ASN A 97 -6.41 7.53 15.45
C ASN A 97 -6.71 8.39 14.21
N ASN A 98 -6.28 7.95 13.01
CA ASN A 98 -6.66 8.59 11.76
C ASN A 98 -8.02 8.06 11.27
N PRO A 99 -8.78 8.85 10.48
CA PRO A 99 -10.02 8.37 9.84
C PRO A 99 -9.80 7.15 8.93
N VAL A 100 -8.62 7.08 8.33
CA VAL A 100 -8.10 5.93 7.60
C VAL A 100 -6.84 5.46 8.33
N PRO A 101 -6.87 4.29 9.00
CA PRO A 101 -5.77 3.83 9.83
C PRO A 101 -4.56 3.35 9.02
N LEU A 102 -4.77 2.72 7.85
CA LEU A 102 -3.69 2.27 6.98
C LEU A 102 -3.12 3.45 6.19
N VAL A 103 -1.90 3.86 6.51
CA VAL A 103 -1.27 5.04 5.90
C VAL A 103 -0.46 4.67 4.67
N ALA A 104 0.34 3.60 4.78
CA ALA A 104 1.22 3.17 3.70
C ALA A 104 1.48 1.67 3.79
N ASN A 105 1.72 1.06 2.63
CA ASN A 105 2.23 -0.30 2.51
C ASN A 105 3.38 -0.32 1.50
N PHE A 106 4.51 -0.88 1.93
CA PHE A 106 5.72 -1.01 1.15
C PHE A 106 5.97 -2.49 0.91
N VAL A 107 5.89 -2.92 -0.35
CA VAL A 107 6.24 -4.28 -0.75
C VAL A 107 7.74 -4.32 -1.02
N MET A 108 8.43 -5.22 -0.32
CA MET A 108 9.88 -5.34 -0.37
C MET A 108 10.28 -6.37 -1.43
N GLY A 109 11.30 -6.04 -2.22
CA GLY A 109 11.90 -6.99 -3.14
C GLY A 109 12.80 -7.98 -2.41
N THR A 110 13.11 -9.12 -3.06
CA THR A 110 14.06 -10.10 -2.53
C THR A 110 15.42 -9.45 -2.27
N GLY A 111 15.89 -9.49 -1.02
CA GLY A 111 17.17 -8.90 -0.61
C GLY A 111 17.12 -7.41 -0.23
N ALA A 112 15.94 -6.79 -0.18
CA ALA A 112 15.80 -5.43 0.33
C ALA A 112 16.02 -5.38 1.85
N SER A 113 16.70 -4.34 2.34
CA SER A 113 16.82 -4.08 3.77
C SER A 113 15.46 -3.70 4.37
N GLY A 114 15.15 -4.19 5.57
CA GLY A 114 13.90 -3.91 6.30
C GLY A 114 13.79 -2.48 6.84
N PHE A 115 14.06 -1.47 6.00
CA PHE A 115 14.11 -0.08 6.40
C PHE A 115 13.19 0.77 5.53
N VAL A 116 12.29 1.51 6.18
CA VAL A 116 11.40 2.47 5.52
C VAL A 116 11.38 3.76 6.35
N SER A 117 11.65 4.88 5.70
CA SER A 117 11.48 6.21 6.29
C SER A 117 10.57 7.05 5.41
N THR A 118 9.49 7.56 5.99
CA THR A 118 8.50 8.36 5.26
C THR A 118 7.89 9.43 6.16
N ARG A 119 7.19 10.38 5.55
CA ARG A 119 6.44 11.42 6.25
C ARG A 119 4.96 11.13 6.10
N ILE A 120 4.26 11.01 7.22
CA ILE A 120 2.84 10.69 7.27
C ILE A 120 2.01 11.85 7.82
N LYS A 121 0.73 11.88 7.44
CA LYS A 121 -0.25 12.78 8.04
C LYS A 121 -0.88 12.11 9.26
N MET A 122 -0.88 12.80 10.38
CA MET A 122 -1.58 12.43 11.61
C MET A 122 -2.63 13.47 11.95
N GLY A 123 -3.87 13.03 12.12
CA GLY A 123 -4.99 13.89 12.46
C GLY A 123 -5.06 14.23 13.95
N LYS A 124 -4.68 13.29 14.82
CA LYS A 124 -4.78 13.38 16.27
C LYS A 124 -3.62 12.65 16.94
N THR A 125 -3.38 12.94 18.21
CA THR A 125 -2.52 12.12 19.08
C THR A 125 -2.95 10.67 19.02
N GLY A 126 -2.00 9.76 18.90
CA GLY A 126 -2.27 8.33 18.88
C GLY A 126 -1.03 7.51 18.56
N ASP A 127 -1.23 6.20 18.52
CA ASP A 127 -0.17 5.25 18.24
C ASP A 127 0.11 5.16 16.74
N VAL A 128 1.40 5.23 16.41
CA VAL A 128 1.94 4.84 15.11
C VAL A 128 2.41 3.40 15.25
N VAL A 129 1.82 2.51 14.46
CA VAL A 129 2.12 1.07 14.47
C VAL A 129 2.82 0.70 13.16
N GLY A 130 4.01 0.14 13.25
CA GLY A 130 4.71 -0.48 12.12
C GLY A 130 4.42 -1.97 12.12
N ILE A 131 3.88 -2.49 11.02
CA ILE A 131 3.62 -3.92 10.83
C ILE A 131 4.56 -4.45 9.75
N VAL A 132 5.29 -5.51 10.06
CA VAL A 132 6.23 -6.17 9.17
C VAL A 132 5.73 -7.57 8.89
N LYS A 133 5.63 -7.94 7.61
CA LYS A 133 5.39 -9.32 7.18
C LYS A 133 6.71 -9.98 6.85
N ALA A 134 7.04 -11.07 7.53
CA ALA A 134 8.24 -11.85 7.27
C ALA A 134 7.92 -13.35 7.38
N GLY A 135 8.31 -14.13 6.37
CA GLY A 135 8.08 -15.58 6.35
C GLY A 135 6.61 -15.98 6.55
N GLY A 136 5.68 -15.19 5.99
CA GLY A 136 4.24 -15.41 6.15
C GLY A 136 3.63 -15.03 7.50
N LYS A 137 4.39 -14.49 8.46
CA LYS A 137 3.88 -14.02 9.76
C LYS A 137 3.88 -12.50 9.84
N LEU A 138 2.94 -11.95 10.61
CA LEU A 138 2.84 -10.51 10.86
C LEU A 138 3.40 -10.17 12.23
N HIS A 139 4.29 -9.20 12.26
CA HIS A 139 4.94 -8.68 13.46
C HIS A 139 4.67 -7.19 13.59
N SER A 140 4.47 -6.67 14.81
CA SER A 140 4.26 -5.24 15.04
C SER A 140 5.13 -4.65 16.13
N ALA A 141 5.41 -3.36 15.97
CA ALA A 141 5.84 -2.48 17.05
C ALA A 141 5.06 -1.17 16.98
N LYS A 142 4.89 -0.50 18.13
CA LYS A 142 4.12 0.74 18.25
C LYS A 142 4.89 1.83 18.97
N LYS A 143 4.63 3.07 18.59
CA LYS A 143 5.17 4.28 19.24
C LYS A 143 4.06 5.33 19.32
N GLU A 144 3.78 5.81 20.52
CA GLU A 144 2.84 6.91 20.73
C GLU A 144 3.44 8.24 20.25
N VAL A 145 2.65 9.03 19.50
CA VAL A 145 3.02 10.37 19.04
C VAL A 145 1.93 11.36 19.44
N LYS A 146 2.30 12.42 20.16
CA LYS A 146 1.38 13.48 20.55
C LYS A 146 1.33 14.57 19.48
N VAL A 147 0.16 14.84 18.94
CA VAL A 147 -0.04 15.85 17.89
C VAL A 147 -0.67 17.09 18.52
N THR A 148 -0.03 18.24 18.40
CA THR A 148 -0.58 19.51 18.92
C THR A 148 -1.45 20.22 17.89
N ILE A 149 -1.08 20.16 16.61
CA ILE A 149 -1.85 20.70 15.48
C ILE A 149 -2.13 19.55 14.50
N GLY A 150 -3.39 19.11 14.42
CA GLY A 150 -3.81 18.01 13.56
C GLY A 150 -3.65 18.33 12.07
N GLY A 151 -3.13 17.38 11.29
CA GLY A 151 -2.83 17.55 9.86
C GLY A 151 -3.75 16.80 8.89
N CYS A 152 -4.83 16.20 9.37
CA CYS A 152 -5.81 15.47 8.56
C CYS A 152 -6.97 16.35 8.04
N GLY A 153 -6.91 17.67 8.26
CA GLY A 153 -7.85 18.63 7.72
C GLY A 153 -7.30 19.23 6.42
N GLY A 154 -7.78 18.74 5.28
CA GLY A 154 -7.89 19.58 4.09
C GLY A 154 -9.09 20.49 4.22
#